data_AF-A0A4R5JY66-F1
#
_entry.id   AF-A0A4R5JY66-F1
#
_cell.length_a   1.000
_cell.length_b   1.000
_cell.length_c   1.000
_cell.angle_alpha   90.00
_cell.angle_beta   90.00
_cell.angle_gamma   90.00
#
_symmetry.space_group_name_H-M   'P 1'
#
loop_
_entity.id
_entity.type
_entity.pdbx_description
1 polymer ?
#
loop_
_entity_poly.entity_id
_entity_poly.type
_entity_poly.pdbx_seq_one_letter_code
_entity_poly.pdbx_strand_id
1 'polypeptide(L)'
;MKIQKEDLAKWETDEPNLIIDSLLIKKKITDVEKALLINLPGEYKDYVCLVADQACGPLDGLDSFTARYNEKSRVTVMTVLSSTDRVVTSTKLLQESIYDHRSLLPNGLIAIGTNYDDDADAYIIYDVRPDSPTYKNVFHWRYYADNLVVGDGLGLLALSLREFLHKAALENELQPET
;
A
#
# COMPACT_ATOMS: atom_id res chain seq x y z
N MET A 1 -7.24 7.54 -13.24
CA MET A 1 -5.93 7.55 -13.95
C MET A 1 -5.53 6.09 -14.12
N LYS A 2 -5.02 5.69 -15.28
CA LYS A 2 -4.64 4.30 -15.57
C LYS A 2 -3.17 4.09 -15.21
N ILE A 3 -2.83 2.99 -14.55
CA ILE A 3 -1.43 2.59 -14.33
C ILE A 3 -0.92 1.84 -15.56
N GLN A 4 0.32 2.10 -15.94
CA GLN A 4 1.01 1.53 -17.10
C GLN A 4 2.31 0.86 -16.66
N LYS A 5 2.92 0.08 -17.56
CA LYS A 5 4.13 -0.70 -17.25
C LYS A 5 5.30 0.22 -16.87
N GLU A 6 5.36 1.40 -17.46
CA GLU A 6 6.39 2.41 -17.22
C GLU A 6 6.33 2.97 -15.79
N ASP A 7 5.14 2.98 -15.18
CA ASP A 7 4.97 3.41 -13.79
C ASP A 7 5.65 2.42 -12.81
N LEU A 8 5.96 1.19 -13.26
CA LEU A 8 6.67 0.14 -12.50
C LEU A 8 8.18 0.11 -12.76
N ALA A 9 8.77 1.14 -13.38
CA ALA A 9 10.19 1.14 -13.76
C ALA A 9 11.18 0.93 -12.58
N LYS A 10 10.74 1.21 -11.35
CA LYS A 10 11.51 1.05 -10.11
C LYS A 10 11.09 -0.17 -9.28
N TRP A 11 10.32 -1.08 -9.87
CA TRP A 11 9.68 -2.19 -9.16
C TRP A 11 9.92 -3.51 -9.88
N GLU A 12 9.97 -4.58 -9.11
CA GLU A 12 10.15 -5.93 -9.62
C GLU A 12 9.19 -6.93 -8.95
N THR A 13 8.96 -8.02 -9.67
CA THR A 13 8.22 -9.20 -9.20
C THR A 13 9.12 -10.41 -9.39
N ASP A 14 8.93 -11.45 -8.60
CA ASP A 14 9.74 -12.68 -8.69
C ASP A 14 9.74 -13.30 -10.11
N GLU A 15 8.60 -13.26 -10.80
CA GLU A 15 8.46 -13.76 -12.17
C GLU A 15 7.96 -12.64 -13.13
N PRO A 16 8.85 -11.77 -13.65
CA PRO A 16 8.46 -10.59 -14.46
C PRO A 16 7.84 -10.94 -15.82
N ASN A 17 8.00 -12.19 -16.26
CA ASN A 17 7.41 -12.70 -17.51
C ASN A 17 6.20 -13.61 -17.26
N LEU A 18 5.73 -13.72 -16.02
CA LEU A 18 4.56 -14.52 -15.70
C LEU A 18 3.32 -13.94 -16.39
N ILE A 19 2.68 -14.76 -17.20
CA ILE A 19 1.41 -14.42 -17.83
C ILE A 19 0.32 -15.23 -17.16
N ILE A 20 -0.49 -14.56 -16.36
CA ILE A 20 -1.70 -15.16 -15.78
C ILE A 20 -2.90 -14.81 -16.67
N ASP A 21 -3.83 -15.76 -16.81
CA ASP A 21 -5.11 -15.52 -17.47
C ASP A 21 -5.84 -14.32 -16.84
N SER A 22 -6.19 -13.34 -17.67
CA SER A 22 -6.96 -12.16 -17.28
C SER A 22 -8.28 -12.51 -16.57
N LEU A 23 -8.90 -13.65 -16.88
CA LEU A 23 -10.10 -14.13 -16.18
C LEU A 23 -9.80 -14.52 -14.73
N LEU A 24 -8.65 -15.15 -14.49
CA LEU A 24 -8.22 -15.52 -13.15
C LEU A 24 -7.95 -14.27 -12.31
N ILE A 25 -7.24 -13.27 -12.86
CA ILE A 25 -6.96 -12.01 -12.16
C ILE A 25 -8.27 -11.27 -11.84
N LYS A 26 -9.20 -11.16 -12.80
CA LYS A 26 -10.52 -10.54 -12.56
C LYS A 26 -11.30 -11.26 -11.46
N LYS A 27 -11.22 -12.59 -11.41
CA LYS A 27 -11.82 -13.38 -10.34
C LYS A 27 -11.20 -13.02 -8.98
N LYS A 28 -9.87 -12.97 -8.87
CA LYS A 28 -9.19 -12.59 -7.63
C LYS A 28 -9.57 -11.18 -7.15
N ILE A 29 -9.62 -10.20 -8.05
CA ILE A 29 -10.10 -8.85 -7.76
C ILE A 29 -11.53 -8.89 -7.19
N THR A 30 -12.42 -9.64 -7.84
CA THR A 30 -13.81 -9.80 -7.40
C THR A 30 -13.88 -10.47 -6.02
N ASP A 31 -13.04 -11.46 -5.76
CA ASP A 31 -12.99 -12.18 -4.50
C ASP A 31 -12.50 -11.28 -3.36
N VAL A 32 -11.54 -10.38 -3.61
CA VAL A 32 -11.10 -9.34 -2.65
C VAL A 32 -12.23 -8.36 -2.34
N GLU A 33 -12.87 -7.81 -3.37
CA GLU A 33 -13.99 -6.87 -3.22
C GLU A 33 -15.11 -7.49 -2.36
N LYS A 34 -15.44 -8.76 -2.59
CA LYS A 34 -16.40 -9.51 -1.77
C LYS A 34 -15.90 -9.78 -0.35
N ALA A 35 -14.65 -10.22 -0.20
CA ALA A 35 -14.11 -10.62 1.09
C ALA A 35 -13.96 -9.44 2.07
N LEU A 36 -13.71 -8.24 1.56
CA LEU A 36 -13.55 -7.01 2.34
C LEU A 36 -14.76 -6.07 2.27
N LEU A 37 -15.80 -6.41 1.49
CA LEU A 37 -16.99 -5.59 1.27
C LEU A 37 -16.67 -4.18 0.76
N ILE A 38 -15.77 -4.09 -0.23
CA ILE A 38 -15.28 -2.84 -0.82
C ILE A 38 -15.41 -2.85 -2.35
N ASN A 39 -15.17 -1.70 -2.98
CA ASN A 39 -14.90 -1.60 -4.41
C ASN A 39 -13.48 -1.09 -4.61
N LEU A 40 -12.66 -1.86 -5.33
CA LEU A 40 -11.29 -1.46 -5.60
C LEU A 40 -11.26 -0.36 -6.68
N PRO A 41 -10.48 0.72 -6.47
CA PRO A 41 -10.24 1.73 -7.48
C PRO A 41 -9.67 1.15 -8.78
N GLY A 42 -10.04 1.75 -9.92
CA GLY A 42 -9.56 1.29 -11.24
C GLY A 42 -8.04 1.21 -11.36
N GLU A 43 -7.31 2.18 -10.79
CA GLU A 43 -5.84 2.17 -10.79
C GLU A 43 -5.26 0.99 -10.01
N TYR A 44 -5.90 0.57 -8.92
CA TYR A 44 -5.47 -0.60 -8.15
C TYR A 44 -5.69 -1.88 -8.96
N LYS A 45 -6.82 -1.97 -9.68
CA LYS A 45 -7.11 -3.09 -10.59
C LYS A 45 -6.10 -3.17 -11.74
N ASP A 46 -5.75 -2.03 -12.33
CA ASP A 46 -4.72 -1.93 -13.36
C ASP A 46 -3.37 -2.45 -12.83
N TYR A 47 -2.97 -2.03 -11.63
CA TYR A 47 -1.76 -2.50 -10.95
C TYR A 47 -1.75 -4.01 -10.77
N VAL A 48 -2.80 -4.60 -10.17
CA VAL A 48 -2.89 -6.05 -9.95
C VAL A 48 -2.78 -6.82 -11.27
N CYS A 49 -3.34 -6.30 -12.36
CA CYS A 49 -3.20 -6.90 -13.68
C CYS A 49 -1.77 -6.82 -14.22
N LEU A 50 -1.08 -5.70 -14.03
CA LEU A 50 0.28 -5.50 -14.52
C LEU A 50 1.31 -6.38 -13.83
N VAL A 51 1.18 -6.57 -12.50
CA VAL A 51 2.09 -7.44 -11.72
C VAL A 51 1.64 -8.91 -11.70
N ALA A 52 0.59 -9.24 -12.46
CA ALA A 52 -0.04 -10.56 -12.47
C ALA A 52 -0.36 -11.06 -11.05
N ASP A 53 -0.84 -10.17 -10.17
CA ASP A 53 -1.17 -10.45 -8.77
C ASP A 53 0.01 -11.02 -7.93
N GLN A 54 1.24 -10.82 -8.38
CA GLN A 54 2.42 -11.18 -7.59
C GLN A 54 2.69 -10.14 -6.51
N ALA A 55 3.44 -10.56 -5.49
CA ALA A 55 4.09 -9.59 -4.62
C ALA A 55 5.10 -8.78 -5.46
N CYS A 56 5.21 -7.49 -5.17
CA CYS A 56 6.02 -6.56 -5.96
C CYS A 56 6.84 -5.67 -5.04
N GLY A 57 8.16 -5.81 -5.12
CA GLY A 57 9.11 -5.02 -4.34
C GLY A 57 9.67 -3.86 -5.15
N PRO A 58 10.19 -2.81 -4.49
CA PRO A 58 11.08 -1.86 -5.15
C PRO A 58 12.38 -2.58 -5.56
N LEU A 59 13.05 -2.09 -6.60
CA LEU A 59 14.38 -2.57 -6.98
C LEU A 59 15.36 -2.38 -5.81
N ASP A 60 16.41 -3.21 -5.76
CA ASP A 60 17.44 -3.14 -4.73
C ASP A 60 17.99 -1.71 -4.55
N GLY A 61 17.96 -1.24 -3.30
CA GLY A 61 18.34 0.12 -2.90
C GLY A 61 17.31 1.22 -3.18
N LEU A 62 16.17 0.95 -3.82
CA LEU A 62 15.09 1.93 -4.07
C LEU A 62 13.90 1.78 -3.11
N ASP A 63 14.14 1.21 -1.93
CA ASP A 63 13.12 0.85 -0.94
C ASP A 63 12.71 2.00 -0.01
N SER A 64 13.30 3.18 -0.18
CA SER A 64 13.04 4.34 0.67
C SER A 64 11.93 5.23 0.12
N PHE A 65 11.08 5.73 1.01
CA PHE A 65 9.96 6.62 0.71
C PHE A 65 9.84 7.73 1.77
N THR A 66 9.38 8.92 1.36
CA THR A 66 9.05 9.99 2.31
C THR A 66 7.59 9.91 2.73
N ALA A 67 7.34 9.62 4.00
CA ALA A 67 6.03 9.70 4.62
C ALA A 67 5.87 11.02 5.39
N ARG A 68 4.79 11.75 5.10
CA ARG A 68 4.46 13.01 5.78
C ARG A 68 3.41 12.82 6.87
N TYR A 69 3.83 13.06 8.11
CA TYR A 69 3.00 13.06 9.31
C TYR A 69 2.79 14.50 9.79
N ASN A 70 1.61 15.09 9.55
CA ASN A 70 1.35 16.49 9.87
C ASN A 70 2.44 17.42 9.29
N GLU A 71 3.19 18.10 10.16
CA GLU A 71 4.28 19.02 9.82
C GLU A 71 5.65 18.32 9.76
N LYS A 72 5.72 17.00 9.97
CA LYS A 72 6.97 16.23 10.00
C LYS A 72 7.04 15.26 8.82
N SER A 73 8.17 15.24 8.14
CA SER A 73 8.51 14.22 7.15
C SER A 73 9.41 13.17 7.79
N ARG A 74 9.25 11.91 7.39
CA ARG A 74 10.11 10.80 7.78
C ARG A 74 10.44 9.96 6.56
N VAL A 75 11.67 9.48 6.50
CA VAL A 75 12.03 8.39 5.57
C VAL A 75 11.54 7.08 6.18
N THR A 76 10.97 6.23 5.33
CA THR A 76 10.46 4.91 5.70
C THR A 76 10.87 3.91 4.62
N VAL A 77 11.15 2.66 5.03
CA VAL A 77 11.74 1.62 4.17
C VAL A 77 10.71 0.53 3.90
N MET A 78 10.13 0.53 2.70
CA MET A 78 9.09 -0.43 2.36
C MET A 78 9.67 -1.73 1.82
N THR A 79 9.15 -2.86 2.30
CA THR A 79 9.56 -4.18 1.82
C THR A 79 8.85 -4.55 0.52
N VAL A 80 7.52 -4.60 0.51
CA VAL A 80 6.78 -5.18 -0.63
C VAL A 80 5.33 -4.71 -0.68
N LEU A 81 4.80 -4.51 -1.89
CA LEU A 81 3.36 -4.51 -2.16
C LEU A 81 2.87 -5.95 -2.29
N SER A 82 1.82 -6.27 -1.55
CA SER A 82 1.31 -7.63 -1.37
C SER A 82 0.43 -8.10 -2.54
N SER A 83 0.45 -9.40 -2.80
CA SER A 83 -0.57 -10.05 -3.63
C SER A 83 -1.96 -9.92 -3.00
N THR A 84 -3.01 -10.01 -3.80
CA THR A 84 -4.39 -9.81 -3.33
C THR A 84 -4.81 -10.74 -2.19
N ASP A 85 -4.37 -11.99 -2.19
CA ASP A 85 -4.62 -12.95 -1.10
C ASP A 85 -4.05 -12.43 0.23
N ARG A 86 -2.82 -11.89 0.19
CA ARG A 86 -2.16 -11.28 1.36
C ARG A 86 -2.87 -10.00 1.80
N VAL A 87 -3.30 -9.16 0.86
CA VAL A 87 -4.08 -7.94 1.15
C VAL A 87 -5.34 -8.27 1.95
N VAL A 88 -6.09 -9.32 1.57
CA VAL A 88 -7.28 -9.75 2.33
C VAL A 88 -6.90 -10.18 3.74
N THR A 89 -5.89 -11.03 3.88
CA THR A 89 -5.49 -11.56 5.21
C THR A 89 -4.99 -10.46 6.14
N SER A 90 -4.10 -9.58 5.67
CA SER A 90 -3.55 -8.48 6.46
C SER A 90 -4.62 -7.47 6.82
N THR A 91 -5.49 -7.10 5.87
CA THR A 91 -6.58 -6.15 6.15
C THR A 91 -7.54 -6.68 7.21
N LYS A 92 -7.96 -7.94 7.12
CA LYS A 92 -8.85 -8.55 8.13
C LYS A 92 -8.18 -8.62 9.49
N LEU A 93 -6.92 -9.04 9.54
CA LEU A 93 -6.14 -9.07 10.79
C LEU A 93 -6.09 -7.70 11.47
N LEU A 94 -5.94 -6.63 10.68
CA LEU A 94 -5.87 -5.26 11.19
C LEU A 94 -7.24 -4.66 11.51
N GLN A 95 -8.32 -5.25 10.99
CA GLN A 95 -9.71 -4.93 11.30
C GLN A 95 -10.26 -5.71 12.50
N GLU A 96 -9.64 -6.84 12.85
CA GLU A 96 -10.05 -7.72 13.93
C GLU A 96 -9.17 -7.50 15.18
N SER A 97 -9.79 -7.15 16.31
CA SER A 97 -9.07 -6.97 17.57
C SER A 97 -8.69 -8.32 18.18
N ILE A 98 -7.51 -8.86 17.84
CA ILE A 98 -6.96 -10.04 18.52
C ILE A 98 -6.07 -9.69 19.73
N TYR A 99 -5.91 -8.40 20.05
CA TYR A 99 -5.15 -7.91 21.21
C TYR A 99 -5.87 -6.74 21.88
N ASP A 100 -5.80 -6.65 23.21
CA ASP A 100 -6.45 -5.59 23.99
C ASP A 100 -5.87 -4.20 23.68
N HIS A 101 -6.74 -3.18 23.58
CA HIS A 101 -6.43 -1.75 23.44
C HIS A 101 -5.80 -1.28 22.12
N ARG A 102 -6.26 -1.77 20.96
CA ARG A 102 -5.73 -1.33 19.65
C ARG A 102 -6.74 -0.54 18.81
N SER A 103 -6.21 0.41 18.04
CA SER A 103 -6.96 1.09 16.99
C SER A 103 -7.04 0.20 15.74
N LEU A 104 -8.26 -0.19 15.39
CA LEU A 104 -8.54 -1.08 14.27
C LEU A 104 -8.57 -0.30 12.96
N LEU A 105 -7.96 -0.87 11.92
CA LEU A 105 -8.03 -0.31 10.58
C LEU A 105 -9.50 -0.16 10.16
N PRO A 106 -9.99 1.03 9.77
CA PRO A 106 -11.41 1.21 9.49
C PRO A 106 -11.78 0.52 8.17
N ASN A 107 -13.05 0.12 8.03
CA ASN A 107 -13.56 -0.41 6.77
C ASN A 107 -13.31 0.57 5.62
N GLY A 108 -12.79 0.04 4.51
CA GLY A 108 -12.42 0.83 3.33
C GLY A 108 -11.03 1.46 3.38
N LEU A 109 -10.26 1.28 4.45
CA LEU A 109 -8.80 1.31 4.38
C LEU A 109 -8.29 -0.13 4.27
N ILE A 110 -7.38 -0.39 3.33
CA ILE A 110 -6.83 -1.73 3.09
C ILE A 110 -5.31 -1.73 3.19
N ALA A 111 -4.73 -2.80 3.72
CA ALA A 111 -3.29 -2.99 3.80
C ALA A 111 -2.76 -3.62 2.51
N ILE A 112 -2.13 -2.79 1.66
CA ILE A 112 -1.65 -3.17 0.32
C ILE A 112 -0.17 -3.56 0.29
N GLY A 113 0.54 -3.35 1.38
CA GLY A 113 1.96 -3.69 1.48
C GLY A 113 2.42 -3.70 2.92
N THR A 114 3.62 -4.23 3.13
CA THR A 114 4.28 -4.27 4.43
C THR A 114 5.59 -3.52 4.37
N ASN A 115 5.95 -2.99 5.52
CA ASN A 115 7.15 -2.22 5.73
C ASN A 115 7.86 -2.79 6.96
N TYR A 116 9.19 -2.78 6.93
CA TYR A 116 9.99 -3.02 8.12
C TYR A 116 10.47 -1.68 8.63
N ASP A 117 9.80 -1.18 9.67
CA ASP A 117 10.25 0.00 10.41
C ASP A 117 10.97 -0.53 11.65
N ASP A 118 12.24 -0.15 11.85
CA ASP A 118 13.10 -0.64 12.94
C ASP A 118 12.44 -0.52 14.33
N ASP A 119 11.44 0.35 14.47
CA ASP A 119 10.68 0.54 15.69
C ASP A 119 9.43 -0.36 15.84
N ALA A 120 8.78 -0.84 14.75
CA ALA A 120 7.72 -1.88 14.77
C ALA A 120 7.18 -2.29 13.39
N ASP A 121 6.25 -3.26 13.37
CA ASP A 121 5.43 -3.59 12.20
C ASP A 121 4.68 -2.35 11.64
N ALA A 122 4.90 -2.06 10.37
CA ALA A 122 4.21 -1.01 9.65
C ALA A 122 3.63 -1.51 8.32
N TYR A 123 2.56 -0.85 7.89
CA TYR A 123 1.80 -1.24 6.71
C TYR A 123 1.67 -0.06 5.74
N ILE A 124 1.59 -0.41 4.46
CA ILE A 124 1.19 0.52 3.41
C ILE A 124 -0.33 0.41 3.27
N ILE A 125 -1.02 1.49 3.59
CA ILE A 125 -2.47 1.57 3.62
C ILE A 125 -2.98 2.33 2.39
N TYR A 126 -4.04 1.84 1.78
CA TYR A 126 -4.70 2.46 0.64
C TYR A 126 -6.15 2.75 0.94
N ASP A 127 -6.60 3.97 0.65
CA ASP A 127 -7.99 4.38 0.87
C ASP A 127 -8.87 4.08 -0.35
N VAL A 128 -9.82 3.17 -0.18
CA VAL A 128 -10.75 2.75 -1.23
C VAL A 128 -12.16 3.32 -1.06
N ARG A 129 -12.37 4.23 -0.11
CA ARG A 129 -13.68 4.83 0.17
C ARG A 129 -13.94 5.98 -0.81
N PRO A 130 -14.91 5.87 -1.74
CA PRO A 130 -15.10 6.85 -2.81
C PRO A 130 -15.49 8.25 -2.30
N ASP A 131 -16.17 8.32 -1.16
CA ASP A 131 -16.63 9.57 -0.54
C ASP A 131 -15.61 10.17 0.45
N SER A 132 -14.46 9.50 0.63
CA SER A 132 -13.41 9.98 1.52
C SER A 132 -12.62 11.14 0.88
N PRO A 133 -12.26 12.20 1.64
CA PRO A 133 -11.39 13.26 1.14
C PRO A 133 -9.99 12.75 0.75
N THR A 134 -9.63 11.55 1.19
CA THR A 134 -8.35 10.89 0.92
C THR A 134 -8.49 9.70 -0.02
N TYR A 135 -9.60 9.58 -0.75
CA TYR A 135 -9.82 8.48 -1.69
C TYR A 135 -8.63 8.31 -2.65
N LYS A 136 -8.08 7.09 -2.70
CA LYS A 136 -6.87 6.67 -3.44
C LYS A 136 -5.53 7.14 -2.88
N ASN A 137 -5.51 7.85 -1.77
CA ASN A 137 -4.24 8.17 -1.13
C ASN A 137 -3.58 6.89 -0.59
N VAL A 138 -2.25 6.90 -0.60
CA VAL A 138 -1.40 5.84 -0.04
C VAL A 138 -0.74 6.39 1.22
N PHE A 139 -0.76 5.60 2.29
CA PHE A 139 -0.28 5.98 3.60
C PHE A 139 0.69 4.95 4.18
N HIS A 140 1.64 5.43 4.97
CA HIS A 140 2.41 4.62 5.91
C HIS A 140 1.66 4.61 7.25
N TRP A 141 1.34 3.43 7.77
CA TRP A 141 0.69 3.27 9.07
C TRP A 141 1.54 2.42 10.00
N ARG A 142 1.84 2.96 11.17
CA ARG A 142 2.56 2.25 12.23
C ARG A 142 1.52 1.62 13.15
N TYR A 143 1.56 0.29 13.28
CA TYR A 143 0.50 -0.50 13.90
C TYR A 143 0.25 -0.19 15.39
N TYR A 144 1.21 0.42 16.09
CA TYR A 144 1.09 0.83 17.50
C TYR A 144 0.70 2.30 17.70
N ALA A 145 0.55 3.07 16.62
CA ALA A 145 0.03 4.43 16.73
C ALA A 145 -1.49 4.37 16.89
N ASP A 146 -1.99 4.77 18.06
CA ASP A 146 -3.40 4.69 18.45
C ASP A 146 -4.35 5.55 17.59
N ASN A 147 -3.87 6.32 16.61
CA ASN A 147 -4.70 7.22 15.82
C ASN A 147 -4.64 6.88 14.32
N LEU A 148 -5.81 6.67 13.70
CA LEU A 148 -5.97 6.48 12.25
C LEU A 148 -6.34 7.78 11.53
N VAL A 149 -5.80 8.89 12.04
CA VAL A 149 -5.97 10.22 11.46
C VAL A 149 -4.73 10.53 10.63
N VAL A 150 -4.93 11.13 9.44
CA VAL A 150 -3.82 11.62 8.61
C VAL A 150 -2.99 12.57 9.44
N GLY A 151 -1.72 12.22 9.60
CA GLY A 151 -0.75 12.93 10.41
C GLY A 151 -0.51 12.34 11.80
N ASP A 152 -1.55 11.97 12.53
CA ASP A 152 -1.40 11.46 13.91
C ASP A 152 -1.08 9.96 13.98
N GLY A 153 -1.31 9.22 12.89
CA GLY A 153 -0.79 7.86 12.72
C GLY A 153 -0.77 7.35 11.29
N LEU A 154 -1.48 8.00 10.35
CA LEU A 154 -1.34 7.78 8.91
C LEU A 154 -0.40 8.83 8.30
N GLY A 155 0.80 8.43 7.90
CA GLY A 155 1.75 9.27 7.18
C GLY A 155 1.44 9.25 5.69
N LEU A 156 1.21 10.38 5.05
CA LEU A 156 0.92 10.43 3.61
C LEU A 156 2.18 10.06 2.81
N LEU A 157 2.09 9.03 1.97
CA LEU A 157 3.13 8.64 1.01
C LEU A 157 2.86 9.24 -0.37
N ALA A 158 1.61 9.17 -0.83
CA ALA A 158 1.21 9.67 -2.15
C ALA A 158 -0.30 9.93 -2.24
N LEU A 159 -0.72 10.75 -3.21
CA LEU A 159 -2.12 11.07 -3.48
C LEU A 159 -2.79 10.07 -4.45
N SER A 160 -2.03 9.11 -4.96
CA SER A 160 -2.51 8.00 -5.79
C SER A 160 -1.55 6.83 -5.75
N LEU A 161 -2.01 5.63 -6.09
CA LEU A 161 -1.11 4.49 -6.25
C LEU A 161 -0.09 4.73 -7.35
N ARG A 162 -0.50 5.37 -8.45
CA ARG A 162 0.43 5.70 -9.55
C ARG A 162 1.56 6.61 -9.11
N GLU A 163 1.25 7.68 -8.37
CA GLU A 163 2.28 8.58 -7.83
C GLU A 163 3.20 7.82 -6.86
N PHE A 164 2.65 6.96 -6.01
CA PHE A 164 3.43 6.14 -5.08
C PHE A 164 4.48 5.29 -5.79
N LEU A 165 4.13 4.64 -6.90
CA LEU A 165 5.07 3.81 -7.67
C LEU A 165 6.27 4.60 -8.22
N HIS A 166 6.15 5.92 -8.41
CA HIS A 166 7.29 6.73 -8.87
C HIS A 166 8.22 7.20 -7.75
N LYS A 167 7.77 7.11 -6.49
CA LYS A 167 8.45 7.69 -5.33
C LYS A 167 9.53 6.81 -4.69
N ALA A 168 9.59 5.52 -5.06
CA ALA A 168 10.69 4.64 -4.68
C ALA A 168 12.04 5.30 -4.99
N ALA A 169 12.94 5.38 -4.01
CA ALA A 169 14.18 6.15 -4.11
C ALA A 169 15.26 5.57 -3.20
N LEU A 170 16.51 6.00 -3.42
CA LEU A 170 17.60 5.78 -2.47
C LEU A 170 17.37 6.66 -1.23
N GLU A 171 17.71 6.16 -0.04
CA GLU A 171 17.57 6.92 1.21
C GLU A 171 18.26 8.30 1.15
N ASN A 172 19.45 8.36 0.54
CA ASN A 172 20.24 9.59 0.43
C ASN A 172 19.64 10.67 -0.49
N GLU A 173 18.69 10.30 -1.35
CA GLU A 173 17.92 11.23 -2.18
C GLU A 173 16.76 11.87 -1.41
N LEU A 174 16.38 11.27 -0.27
CA LEU A 174 15.27 11.70 0.57
C LEU A 174 15.82 12.46 1.78
N GLN A 175 16.30 13.69 1.56
CA GLN A 175 16.70 14.52 2.70
C GLN A 175 15.48 14.87 3.56
N PRO A 176 15.51 14.67 4.88
CA PRO A 176 14.56 15.34 5.75
C PRO A 176 14.83 16.83 5.66
N GLU A 177 13.84 17.63 5.23
CA GLU A 177 13.89 19.08 5.39
C GLU A 177 14.09 19.38 6.89
N THR A 178 15.26 19.91 7.24
CA THR A 178 15.58 20.43 8.59
C THR A 178 14.84 21.71 8.89
#